data_AF-A0A7S0ZTX3-F1
#
_entry.id   AF-A0A7S0ZTX3-F1
#
_cell.length_a   1.000
_cell.length_b   1.000
_cell.length_c   1.000
_cell.angle_alpha   90.00
_cell.angle_beta   90.00
_cell.angle_gamma   90.00
#
_symmetry.space_group_name_H-M   'P 1'
#
loop_
_entity.id
_entity.type
_entity.pdbx_description
1 polymer ?
#
loop_
_entity_poly.entity_id
_entity_poly.type
_entity_poly.pdbx_seq_one_letter_code
_entity_poly.pdbx_strand_id
1 'polypeptide(L)'
;FWLKGPECSTMDLTRTLQHIDQFRVVSRDLTSGTFSGHFFGLLGWAALIFLVLLEIIALGSSQWESIVTVDDTQQDDIFIHFDISMLELPCNHLKLFLWDKFGEERIPNTNTFTYQPIVHGNTWITHKYSDDELKEMGSDEMEISEEMRKELDADWGSTHDSFKHQDFHAAVTLHDFTFVNFYADWCIHCRQFHPTWEKAAEQISEKVTYIDATGNPTTVKFLKMNCVEFSKECQDQGIAAFPTLRLYKKDGTLEMFKAKRNMEQLVQFLRTTISNSHSIVKRHHSQFKEGCRVSGHLEVARTPGHFHLQVESKGDETINAALTNVSHRVDQFFFSDPGEQWLYLEGAKGRRRLQRKFGIPQWVFDSLTPLAGMTFAVEHFHEAPQHYLKVVTTKFSDKRAYAFTHTDRVRKFRKTVEKNMVPQARFTYDFTPMSVLHRASGRRWYDFLTRICAICGGSFAIMQIIGGAADSLERSVKHAMGKGS
;
A
#
# COMPACT_ATOMS: atom_id res chain seq x y z
N PHE A 1 54.78 -42.00 81.08
CA PHE A 1 55.20 -40.64 81.46
C PHE A 1 54.52 -39.67 80.50
N TRP A 2 53.50 -38.98 81.03
CA TRP A 2 52.96 -37.66 80.64
C TRP A 2 52.71 -37.36 79.14
N LEU A 3 51.47 -37.46 78.65
CA LEU A 3 50.42 -36.41 78.63
C LEU A 3 50.86 -35.08 77.99
N LYS A 4 50.43 -34.82 76.75
CA LYS A 4 49.58 -33.70 76.31
C LYS A 4 49.73 -33.42 74.81
N GLY A 5 48.62 -33.47 74.08
CA GLY A 5 48.46 -32.62 72.89
C GLY A 5 48.34 -31.15 73.32
N PRO A 6 48.62 -30.22 72.39
CA PRO A 6 47.63 -29.18 72.09
C PRO A 6 47.49 -29.01 70.57
N GLU A 7 46.27 -29.14 70.06
CA GLU A 7 45.38 -28.03 69.69
C GLU A 7 45.75 -27.42 68.34
N CYS A 8 44.79 -27.59 67.42
CA CYS A 8 44.68 -26.87 66.16
C CYS A 8 44.78 -25.37 66.45
N SER A 9 45.94 -24.76 66.20
CA SER A 9 46.05 -23.32 66.16
C SER A 9 45.30 -22.86 64.91
N THR A 10 44.09 -22.37 65.12
CA THR A 10 43.48 -21.40 64.21
C THR A 10 44.54 -20.34 63.96
N MET A 11 45.18 -20.37 62.79
CA MET A 11 46.00 -19.24 62.33
C MET A 11 45.09 -18.03 62.43
N ASP A 12 45.39 -17.20 63.42
CA ASP A 12 44.65 -16.00 63.74
C ASP A 12 44.91 -15.02 62.59
N LEU A 13 44.10 -15.14 61.53
CA LEU A 13 44.15 -14.33 60.32
C LEU A 13 44.16 -12.82 60.67
N THR A 14 43.60 -12.50 61.84
CA THR A 14 43.58 -11.20 62.50
C THR A 14 44.97 -10.63 62.79
N ARG A 15 45.96 -11.44 63.22
CA ARG A 15 47.32 -10.97 63.55
C ARG A 15 48.17 -10.70 62.31
N THR A 16 48.02 -11.47 61.24
CA THR A 16 48.74 -11.23 59.97
C THR A 16 48.21 -10.01 59.23
N LEU A 17 46.94 -9.63 59.43
CA LEU A 17 46.34 -8.43 58.83
C LEU A 17 46.69 -7.13 59.57
N GLN A 18 47.14 -7.19 60.83
CA GLN A 18 47.55 -6.00 61.59
C GLN A 18 48.76 -5.28 60.98
N HIS A 19 49.61 -5.96 60.21
CA HIS A 19 50.73 -5.34 59.51
C HIS A 19 50.35 -4.60 58.22
N ILE A 20 49.09 -4.70 57.78
CA ILE A 20 48.55 -4.01 56.58
C ILE A 20 47.68 -2.80 56.99
N ASP A 21 47.62 -2.48 58.29
CA ASP A 21 46.82 -1.35 58.79
C ASP A 21 47.55 -0.01 58.54
N GLN A 22 47.33 0.56 57.36
CA GLN A 22 47.92 1.84 56.91
C GLN A 22 47.20 3.07 57.49
N PHE A 23 46.11 2.89 58.25
CA PHE A 23 45.28 3.98 58.72
C PHE A 23 45.53 4.30 60.20
N ARG A 24 45.82 5.58 60.48
CA ARG A 24 46.04 6.07 61.84
C ARG A 24 44.71 6.06 62.61
N VAL A 25 44.55 5.10 63.51
CA VAL A 25 43.40 5.03 64.42
C VAL A 25 43.49 6.16 65.44
N VAL A 26 42.50 7.06 65.44
CA VAL A 26 42.38 8.14 66.45
C VAL A 26 41.76 7.56 67.72
N SER A 27 42.33 7.87 68.88
CA SER A 27 41.84 7.42 70.18
C SER A 27 40.42 7.95 70.47
N ARG A 28 39.53 7.07 70.96
CA ARG A 28 38.10 7.35 71.24
C ARG A 28 37.86 8.54 72.20
N ASP A 29 38.86 8.91 72.99
CA ASP A 29 38.78 10.01 73.96
C ASP A 29 38.84 11.41 73.32
N LEU A 30 39.25 11.51 72.05
CA LEU A 30 39.31 12.77 71.29
C LEU A 30 38.11 13.00 70.35
N THR A 31 37.16 12.04 70.31
CA THR A 31 35.95 12.14 69.50
C THR A 31 34.74 12.39 70.39
N SER A 32 34.30 13.65 70.51
CA SER A 32 33.01 13.97 71.13
C SER A 32 31.92 14.03 70.05
N GLY A 33 30.84 13.27 70.25
CA GLY A 33 29.71 13.23 69.32
C GLY A 33 28.93 14.55 69.36
N THR A 34 28.93 15.31 68.27
CA THR A 34 28.05 16.48 68.10
C THR A 34 26.69 16.02 67.54
N PHE A 35 25.59 16.62 68.01
CA PHE A 35 24.25 16.29 67.52
C PHE A 35 24.12 16.51 66.00
N SER A 36 24.75 17.57 65.49
CA SER A 36 24.89 17.83 64.06
C SER A 36 25.65 16.72 63.33
N GLY A 37 26.77 16.24 63.90
CA GLY A 37 27.56 15.15 63.34
C GLY A 37 26.79 13.83 63.21
N HIS A 38 25.94 13.50 64.18
CA HIS A 38 25.06 12.32 64.11
C HIS A 38 23.98 12.45 63.03
N PHE A 39 23.36 13.63 62.91
CA PHE A 39 22.36 13.90 61.87
C PHE A 39 22.94 13.79 60.46
N PHE A 40 24.10 14.42 60.22
CA PHE A 40 24.79 14.33 58.94
C PHE A 40 25.31 12.91 58.68
N GLY A 41 25.82 12.20 59.68
CA GLY A 41 26.24 10.80 59.54
C GLY A 41 25.09 9.87 59.11
N LEU A 42 23.91 10.00 59.72
CA LEU A 42 22.72 9.24 59.35
C LEU A 42 22.23 9.60 57.94
N LEU A 43 22.22 10.88 57.58
CA LEU A 43 21.85 11.35 56.24
C LEU A 43 22.82 10.81 55.17
N GLY A 44 24.12 10.79 55.47
CA GLY A 44 25.16 10.25 54.59
C GLY A 44 25.01 8.74 54.37
N TRP A 45 24.73 7.97 55.43
CA TRP A 45 24.43 6.54 55.31
C TRP A 45 23.14 6.28 54.52
N ALA A 46 22.09 7.07 54.75
CA ALA A 46 20.83 6.95 54.00
C ALA A 46 21.05 7.24 52.51
N ALA A 47 21.81 8.29 52.17
CA ALA A 47 22.16 8.62 50.79
C ALA A 47 23.03 7.55 50.14
N LEU A 48 24.02 7.00 50.86
CA LEU A 48 24.86 5.91 50.38
C LEU A 48 24.02 4.67 50.06
N ILE A 49 23.19 4.22 51.00
CA ILE A 49 22.32 3.06 50.82
C ILE A 49 21.37 3.28 49.64
N PHE A 50 20.80 4.48 49.51
CA PHE A 50 19.93 4.82 48.40
C PHE A 50 20.65 4.75 47.04
N LEU A 51 21.84 5.33 46.92
CA LEU A 51 22.63 5.29 45.68
C LEU A 51 23.06 3.87 45.31
N VAL A 52 23.45 3.05 46.30
CA VAL A 52 23.78 1.64 46.09
C VAL A 52 22.56 0.84 45.65
N LEU A 53 21.39 1.07 46.27
CA LEU A 53 20.12 0.44 45.84
C LEU A 53 19.77 0.80 44.40
N LEU A 54 19.92 2.06 44.00
CA LEU A 54 19.72 2.49 42.62
C LEU A 54 20.67 1.77 41.65
N GLU A 55 21.95 1.60 42.02
CA GLU A 55 22.92 0.90 41.18
C GLU A 55 22.66 -0.62 41.10
N ILE A 56 22.16 -1.24 42.18
CA ILE A 56 21.70 -2.65 42.18
C ILE A 56 20.50 -2.82 41.23
N ILE A 57 19.52 -1.91 41.29
CA ILE A 57 18.38 -1.90 40.37
C ILE A 57 18.87 -1.70 38.92
N ALA A 58 19.84 -0.81 38.72
CA ALA A 58 20.43 -0.56 37.39
C ALA A 58 21.23 -1.76 36.85
N LEU A 59 21.89 -2.54 37.71
CA LEU A 59 22.58 -3.78 37.32
C LEU A 59 21.59 -4.86 36.86
N GLY A 60 20.43 -4.93 37.51
CA GLY A 60 19.34 -5.82 37.11
C GLY A 60 18.64 -5.39 35.82
N SER A 61 18.77 -4.13 35.40
CA SER A 61 18.22 -3.64 34.14
C SER A 61 19.12 -4.01 32.97
N SER A 62 18.62 -4.84 32.04
CA SER A 62 19.26 -5.03 30.74
C SER A 62 18.81 -3.93 29.80
N GLN A 63 19.75 -3.31 29.08
CA GLN A 63 19.42 -2.39 28.00
C GLN A 63 19.50 -3.11 26.64
N TRP A 64 18.70 -2.66 25.69
CA TRP A 64 18.74 -3.18 24.32
C TRP A 64 19.71 -2.34 23.50
N GLU A 65 20.68 -3.00 22.88
CA GLU A 65 21.64 -2.39 21.96
C GLU A 65 21.36 -2.91 20.55
N SER A 66 21.41 -2.00 19.58
CA SER A 66 21.20 -2.29 18.16
C SER A 66 22.52 -2.10 17.44
N ILE A 67 23.10 -3.19 16.94
CA ILE A 67 24.38 -3.17 16.25
C ILE A 67 24.12 -3.45 14.77
N VAL A 68 24.67 -2.60 13.89
CA VAL A 68 24.59 -2.81 12.44
C VAL A 68 25.72 -3.74 12.01
N THR A 69 25.37 -4.82 11.34
CA THR A 69 26.28 -5.85 10.82
C THR A 69 26.06 -6.04 9.33
N VAL A 70 27.03 -6.59 8.62
CA VAL A 70 26.83 -7.00 7.22
C VAL A 70 25.91 -8.21 7.23
N ASP A 71 24.97 -8.22 6.29
CA ASP A 71 24.10 -9.37 6.10
C ASP A 71 24.89 -10.55 5.53
N ASP A 72 24.96 -11.64 6.28
CA ASP A 72 25.67 -12.88 5.94
C ASP A 72 24.74 -13.93 5.32
N THR A 73 23.47 -13.59 5.12
CA THR A 73 22.46 -14.51 4.63
C THR A 73 22.66 -14.79 3.14
N GLN A 74 22.75 -16.08 2.79
CA GLN A 74 22.79 -16.52 1.40
C GLN A 74 21.38 -16.43 0.78
N GLN A 75 21.28 -16.63 -0.55
CA GLN A 75 20.08 -16.44 -1.36
C GLN A 75 18.95 -17.43 -1.01
N ASP A 76 18.39 -17.30 0.19
CA ASP A 76 17.18 -17.98 0.61
C ASP A 76 15.97 -17.29 -0.02
N ASP A 77 14.98 -18.08 -0.42
CA ASP A 77 13.66 -17.56 -0.77
C ASP A 77 12.99 -16.98 0.48
N ILE A 78 12.34 -15.85 0.31
CA ILE A 78 11.66 -15.10 1.38
C ILE A 78 10.17 -15.13 1.12
N PHE A 79 9.38 -15.27 2.18
CA PHE A 79 7.94 -15.15 2.11
C PHE A 79 7.47 -13.73 2.43
N ILE A 80 6.69 -13.16 1.52
CA ILE A 80 5.92 -11.93 1.75
C ILE A 80 4.53 -12.32 2.20
N HIS A 81 4.20 -12.05 3.44
CA HIS A 81 2.84 -12.23 3.97
C HIS A 81 2.06 -10.94 3.86
N PHE A 82 0.85 -11.03 3.31
CA PHE A 82 0.02 -9.87 3.07
C PHE A 82 -1.46 -10.20 3.29
N ASP A 83 -2.18 -9.18 3.74
CA ASP A 83 -3.62 -9.15 3.90
C ASP A 83 -4.07 -7.74 3.53
N ILE A 84 -4.54 -7.61 2.29
CA ILE A 84 -4.83 -6.33 1.65
C ILE A 84 -6.29 -6.34 1.21
N SER A 85 -7.05 -5.36 1.69
CA SER A 85 -8.46 -5.17 1.36
C SER A 85 -8.59 -4.05 0.33
N MET A 86 -8.89 -4.40 -0.92
CA MET A 86 -9.30 -3.45 -1.96
C MET A 86 -10.73 -2.99 -1.67
N LEU A 87 -10.96 -1.68 -1.64
CA LEU A 87 -12.23 -1.11 -1.13
C LEU A 87 -13.31 -1.04 -2.20
N GLU A 88 -12.94 -0.70 -3.44
CA GLU A 88 -13.88 -0.50 -4.55
C GLU A 88 -13.50 -1.39 -5.74
N LEU A 89 -13.12 -2.65 -5.47
CA LEU A 89 -12.81 -3.62 -6.53
C LEU A 89 -13.33 -5.01 -6.20
N PRO A 90 -14.14 -5.62 -7.09
CA PRO A 90 -14.65 -6.97 -6.93
C PRO A 90 -13.56 -8.02 -7.16
N CYS A 91 -13.66 -9.15 -6.45
CA CYS A 91 -12.66 -10.22 -6.57
C CYS A 91 -12.60 -10.88 -7.96
N ASN A 92 -13.68 -10.82 -8.75
CA ASN A 92 -13.73 -11.45 -10.07
C ASN A 92 -12.82 -10.79 -11.10
N HIS A 93 -12.48 -9.52 -10.90
CA HIS A 93 -11.67 -8.71 -11.81
C HIS A 93 -10.28 -8.38 -11.24
N LEU A 94 -10.01 -8.75 -9.99
CA LEU A 94 -8.75 -8.48 -9.34
C LEU A 94 -7.76 -9.60 -9.64
N LYS A 95 -6.59 -9.26 -10.19
CA LYS A 95 -5.46 -10.18 -10.33
C LYS A 95 -4.23 -9.65 -9.62
N LEU A 96 -3.46 -10.60 -9.09
CA LEU A 96 -2.18 -10.35 -8.44
C LEU A 96 -1.05 -10.78 -9.39
N PHE A 97 -0.13 -9.85 -9.64
CA PHE A 97 1.04 -10.07 -10.49
C PHE A 97 2.32 -9.88 -9.67
N LEU A 98 3.32 -10.70 -9.98
CA LEU A 98 4.66 -10.67 -9.38
C LEU A 98 5.69 -10.38 -10.47
N TRP A 99 6.61 -9.47 -10.19
CA TRP A 99 7.71 -9.12 -11.09
C TRP A 99 9.03 -9.59 -10.49
N ASP A 100 9.71 -10.49 -11.20
CA ASP A 100 11.01 -11.04 -10.79
C ASP A 100 12.16 -10.16 -11.30
N LYS A 101 13.36 -10.38 -10.76
CA LYS A 101 14.63 -9.71 -11.13
C LYS A 101 14.98 -9.78 -12.62
N PHE A 102 14.41 -10.76 -13.33
CA PHE A 102 14.58 -10.92 -14.78
C PHE A 102 13.67 -10.00 -15.61
N GLY A 103 12.82 -9.23 -14.94
CA GLY A 103 11.88 -8.30 -15.56
C GLY A 103 10.68 -8.96 -16.23
N GLU A 104 10.45 -10.24 -15.91
CA GLU A 104 9.30 -10.99 -16.38
C GLU A 104 8.18 -10.91 -15.34
N GLU A 105 6.99 -10.58 -15.82
CA GLU A 105 5.77 -10.60 -15.04
C GLU A 105 5.19 -12.02 -15.00
N ARG A 106 4.92 -12.52 -13.80
CA ARG A 106 4.40 -13.86 -13.58
C ARG A 106 3.21 -13.81 -12.64
N ILE A 107 2.26 -14.72 -12.87
CA ILE A 107 1.14 -14.95 -11.97
C ILE A 107 1.59 -15.98 -10.94
N PRO A 108 1.59 -15.65 -9.63
CA PRO A 108 2.00 -16.59 -8.60
C PRO A 108 1.00 -17.73 -8.42
N ASN A 109 1.45 -18.82 -7.80
CA ASN A 109 0.65 -20.03 -7.59
C ASN A 109 -0.64 -19.72 -6.81
N THR A 110 -1.79 -20.08 -7.38
CA THR A 110 -3.12 -19.79 -6.81
C THR A 110 -3.36 -20.41 -5.45
N ASN A 111 -2.58 -21.42 -5.04
CA ASN A 111 -2.70 -22.05 -3.72
C ASN A 111 -2.08 -21.23 -2.57
N THR A 112 -1.34 -20.16 -2.90
CA THR A 112 -0.59 -19.37 -1.92
C THR A 112 -1.38 -18.17 -1.36
N PHE A 113 -2.45 -17.76 -2.04
CA PHE A 113 -3.31 -16.65 -1.67
C PHE A 113 -4.79 -16.93 -1.96
N THR A 114 -5.67 -16.18 -1.31
CA THR A 114 -7.12 -16.32 -1.45
C THR A 114 -7.78 -14.96 -1.62
N TYR A 115 -8.85 -14.95 -2.42
CA TYR A 115 -9.74 -13.81 -2.60
C TYR A 115 -11.02 -14.02 -1.79
N GLN A 116 -11.40 -13.02 -1.00
CA GLN A 116 -12.66 -13.03 -0.27
C GLN A 116 -13.44 -11.75 -0.59
N PRO A 117 -14.68 -11.85 -1.11
CA PRO A 117 -15.48 -10.67 -1.39
C PRO A 117 -15.83 -9.95 -0.09
N ILE A 118 -15.73 -8.62 -0.10
CA ILE A 118 -16.15 -7.79 1.01
C ILE A 118 -17.40 -7.03 0.57
N VAL A 119 -18.54 -7.33 1.19
CA VAL A 119 -19.75 -6.53 0.99
C VAL A 119 -19.66 -5.31 1.90
N HIS A 120 -19.50 -4.13 1.32
CA HIS A 120 -19.55 -2.90 2.09
C HIS A 120 -21.00 -2.52 2.33
N GLY A 121 -21.37 -2.29 3.60
CA GLY A 121 -22.54 -1.46 3.92
C GLY A 121 -22.25 0.01 3.60
N ASN A 122 -23.10 0.95 4.02
CA ASN A 122 -22.91 2.40 3.83
C ASN A 122 -21.67 3.01 4.53
N THR A 123 -20.70 2.23 5.00
CA THR A 123 -19.70 2.63 6.00
C THR A 123 -18.29 2.89 5.48
N TRP A 124 -17.98 2.62 4.22
CA TRP A 124 -16.67 2.94 3.63
C TRP A 124 -16.83 3.48 2.21
N ILE A 125 -17.27 4.73 2.10
CA ILE A 125 -17.15 5.50 0.86
C ILE A 125 -15.91 6.37 1.07
N THR A 126 -14.77 5.91 0.56
CA THR A 126 -13.49 6.63 0.70
C THR A 126 -13.46 7.95 -0.08
N HIS A 127 -14.30 8.09 -1.10
CA HIS A 127 -14.48 9.34 -1.82
C HIS A 127 -15.91 9.46 -2.34
N LYS A 128 -16.59 10.55 -1.99
CA LYS A 128 -17.85 10.90 -2.65
C LYS A 128 -17.46 11.59 -3.95
N TYR A 129 -17.49 10.85 -5.05
CA TYR A 129 -17.20 11.38 -6.38
C TYR A 129 -17.95 12.69 -6.61
N SER A 130 -17.23 13.71 -7.08
CA SER A 130 -17.81 14.97 -7.49
C SER A 130 -18.72 14.78 -8.72
N ASP A 131 -19.65 15.70 -8.96
CA ASP A 131 -20.53 15.61 -10.13
C ASP A 131 -19.74 15.63 -11.45
N ASP A 132 -18.55 16.24 -11.47
CA ASP A 132 -17.67 16.26 -12.63
C ASP A 132 -16.94 14.92 -12.83
N GLU A 133 -16.50 14.28 -11.76
CA GLU A 133 -15.95 12.91 -11.79
C GLU A 133 -17.00 11.87 -12.17
N LEU A 134 -18.25 12.02 -11.71
CA LEU A 134 -19.38 11.19 -12.12
C LEU A 134 -19.74 11.38 -13.60
N LYS A 135 -19.54 12.57 -14.16
CA LYS A 135 -19.64 12.79 -15.62
C LYS A 135 -18.51 12.09 -16.37
N GLU A 136 -17.27 12.14 -15.86
CA GLU A 136 -16.13 11.40 -16.43
C GLU A 136 -16.33 9.88 -16.40
N MET A 137 -16.94 9.36 -15.32
CA MET A 137 -17.44 7.98 -15.21
C MET A 137 -18.68 7.70 -16.08
N GLY A 138 -19.42 8.72 -16.49
CA GLY A 138 -20.56 8.55 -17.39
C GLY A 138 -20.15 8.58 -18.86
N SER A 139 -19.01 9.19 -19.16
CA SER A 139 -18.55 9.48 -20.51
C SER A 139 -17.59 8.40 -21.02
N ASP A 140 -18.15 7.34 -21.59
CA ASP A 140 -17.46 6.64 -22.69
C ASP A 140 -17.44 7.45 -23.98
N GLU A 141 -18.14 8.57 -23.98
CA GLU A 141 -18.24 9.47 -25.11
C GLU A 141 -16.90 10.18 -25.28
N MET A 142 -16.25 9.85 -26.39
CA MET A 142 -15.66 10.89 -27.23
C MET A 142 -16.61 12.08 -27.17
N GLU A 143 -16.24 13.17 -26.48
CA GLU A 143 -17.00 14.42 -26.46
C GLU A 143 -17.03 14.97 -27.90
N ILE A 144 -17.91 14.41 -28.71
CA ILE A 144 -18.55 15.15 -29.77
C ILE A 144 -19.55 16.01 -28.99
N SER A 145 -19.22 17.28 -28.75
CA SER A 145 -20.12 18.22 -28.07
C SER A 145 -21.51 18.13 -28.74
N GLU A 146 -22.59 18.40 -28.02
CA GLU A 146 -23.94 18.35 -28.63
C GLU A 146 -24.05 19.26 -29.87
N GLU A 147 -23.18 20.27 -29.98
CA GLU A 147 -22.96 21.10 -31.16
C GLU A 147 -22.23 20.33 -32.28
N MET A 148 -21.10 19.68 -31.98
CA MET A 148 -20.40 18.79 -32.92
C MET A 148 -21.29 17.61 -33.35
N ARG A 149 -22.19 17.14 -32.49
CA ARG A 149 -23.12 16.03 -32.76
C ARG A 149 -24.19 16.47 -33.74
N LYS A 150 -24.71 17.70 -33.55
CA LYS A 150 -25.60 18.37 -34.52
C LYS A 150 -24.89 18.74 -35.81
N GLU A 151 -23.62 19.14 -35.77
CA GLU A 151 -22.81 19.41 -36.97
C GLU A 151 -22.56 18.13 -37.76
N LEU A 152 -22.11 17.04 -37.13
CA LEU A 152 -21.99 15.73 -37.78
C LEU A 152 -23.35 15.27 -38.29
N ASP A 153 -24.42 15.28 -37.48
CA ASP A 153 -25.75 14.84 -37.93
C ASP A 153 -26.30 15.69 -39.09
N ALA A 154 -25.92 16.97 -39.20
CA ALA A 154 -26.25 17.85 -40.32
C ALA A 154 -25.38 17.55 -41.57
N ASP A 155 -24.09 17.26 -41.39
CA ASP A 155 -23.14 16.87 -42.45
C ASP A 155 -23.57 15.55 -43.12
N TRP A 156 -24.12 14.63 -42.33
CA TRP A 156 -24.51 13.30 -42.77
C TRP A 156 -25.98 13.18 -43.22
N GLY A 157 -26.82 14.17 -42.86
CA GLY A 157 -28.25 14.18 -43.12
C GLY A 157 -28.67 14.94 -44.37
N SER A 158 -27.79 15.73 -44.98
CA SER A 158 -28.15 16.57 -46.12
C SER A 158 -27.69 15.97 -47.46
N THR A 159 -28.61 16.04 -48.41
CA THR A 159 -28.54 15.46 -49.74
C THR A 159 -27.55 16.15 -50.66
N HIS A 160 -26.72 17.11 -50.22
CA HIS A 160 -25.88 17.95 -51.08
C HIS A 160 -24.50 18.25 -50.49
N ASP A 161 -23.46 17.92 -51.26
CA ASP A 161 -22.15 18.56 -51.36
C ASP A 161 -21.73 19.51 -50.23
N SER A 162 -21.05 18.99 -49.20
CA SER A 162 -19.71 19.44 -48.78
C SER A 162 -19.27 18.77 -47.49
N PHE A 163 -18.67 17.58 -47.63
CA PHE A 163 -17.94 16.90 -46.56
C PHE A 163 -16.80 17.78 -46.00
N LYS A 164 -16.84 18.06 -44.70
CA LYS A 164 -15.77 18.83 -44.02
C LYS A 164 -14.85 17.99 -43.13
N HIS A 165 -15.20 16.75 -42.79
CA HIS A 165 -14.43 15.92 -41.85
C HIS A 165 -13.98 14.59 -42.45
N GLN A 166 -12.67 14.42 -42.64
CA GLN A 166 -12.00 13.29 -43.34
C GLN A 166 -12.11 11.90 -42.69
N ASP A 167 -12.94 11.68 -41.66
CA ASP A 167 -12.91 10.44 -40.88
C ASP A 167 -14.24 9.67 -40.94
N PHE A 168 -14.31 8.69 -41.85
CA PHE A 168 -15.42 7.75 -41.97
C PHE A 168 -15.62 6.91 -40.70
N HIS A 169 -14.54 6.56 -40.00
CA HIS A 169 -14.62 5.72 -38.81
C HIS A 169 -15.35 6.45 -37.68
N ALA A 170 -14.98 7.71 -37.45
CA ALA A 170 -15.64 8.57 -36.46
C ALA A 170 -17.17 8.66 -36.69
N ALA A 171 -17.58 8.76 -37.96
CA ALA A 171 -18.99 8.88 -38.34
C ALA A 171 -19.81 7.61 -38.06
N VAL A 172 -19.26 6.43 -38.36
CA VAL A 172 -19.97 5.16 -38.12
C VAL A 172 -19.98 4.77 -36.65
N THR A 173 -19.00 5.22 -35.86
CA THR A 173 -18.92 4.99 -34.40
C THR A 173 -19.72 5.98 -33.57
N LEU A 174 -20.24 7.06 -34.17
CA LEU A 174 -21.00 8.08 -33.46
C LEU A 174 -22.31 7.53 -32.88
N HIS A 175 -23.00 6.69 -33.64
CA HIS A 175 -24.28 6.07 -33.25
C HIS A 175 -24.07 4.58 -32.96
N ASP A 176 -24.92 3.99 -32.11
CA ASP A 176 -24.80 2.57 -31.72
C ASP A 176 -24.86 1.63 -32.94
N PHE A 177 -25.73 1.98 -33.89
CA PHE A 177 -25.86 1.31 -35.17
C PHE A 177 -25.96 2.34 -36.30
N THR A 178 -25.10 2.20 -37.29
CA THR A 178 -25.05 3.07 -38.47
C THR A 178 -25.19 2.25 -39.74
N PHE A 179 -26.30 2.40 -40.44
CA PHE A 179 -26.58 1.68 -41.69
C PHE A 179 -26.18 2.52 -42.90
N VAL A 180 -25.17 2.07 -43.65
CA VAL A 180 -24.54 2.84 -44.73
C VAL A 180 -24.87 2.24 -46.09
N ASN A 181 -25.30 3.10 -47.02
CA ASN A 181 -25.50 2.79 -48.43
C ASN A 181 -24.38 3.39 -49.29
N PHE A 182 -23.49 2.52 -49.80
CA PHE A 182 -22.42 2.88 -50.72
C PHE A 182 -22.94 2.86 -52.17
N TYR A 183 -22.92 4.01 -52.85
CA TYR A 183 -23.53 4.20 -54.16
C TYR A 183 -22.64 4.99 -55.13
N ALA A 184 -23.08 5.08 -56.39
CA ALA A 184 -22.51 5.92 -57.43
C ALA A 184 -23.63 6.48 -58.34
N ASP A 185 -23.53 7.73 -58.78
CA ASP A 185 -24.63 8.43 -59.50
C ASP A 185 -24.96 7.84 -60.88
N TRP A 186 -23.92 7.31 -61.55
CA TRP A 186 -24.07 6.68 -62.85
C TRP A 186 -24.69 5.27 -62.74
N CYS A 187 -24.79 4.68 -61.55
CA CYS A 187 -25.29 3.33 -61.37
C CYS A 187 -26.82 3.29 -61.41
N ILE A 188 -27.37 2.59 -62.41
CA ILE A 188 -28.82 2.43 -62.60
C ILE A 188 -29.48 1.74 -61.39
N HIS A 189 -28.84 0.72 -60.82
CA HIS A 189 -29.36 0.01 -59.65
C HIS A 189 -29.39 0.89 -58.39
N CYS A 190 -28.44 1.81 -58.24
CA CYS A 190 -28.45 2.80 -57.15
C CYS A 190 -29.60 3.78 -57.30
N ARG A 191 -29.80 4.32 -58.50
CA ARG A 191 -30.90 5.27 -58.77
C ARG A 191 -32.28 4.63 -58.55
N GLN A 192 -32.45 3.37 -58.93
CA GLN A 192 -33.70 2.63 -58.68
C GLN A 192 -33.93 2.38 -57.17
N PHE A 193 -32.87 2.15 -56.40
CA PHE A 193 -32.99 1.88 -54.97
C PHE A 193 -33.13 3.14 -54.11
N HIS A 194 -32.61 4.29 -54.56
CA HIS A 194 -32.64 5.57 -53.86
C HIS A 194 -33.99 5.91 -53.19
N PRO A 195 -35.16 5.88 -53.86
CA PRO A 195 -36.43 6.22 -53.23
C PRO A 195 -36.85 5.23 -52.13
N THR A 196 -36.38 3.99 -52.18
CA THR A 196 -36.63 3.00 -51.12
C THR A 196 -35.74 3.29 -49.91
N TRP A 197 -34.48 3.67 -50.14
CA TRP A 197 -33.54 4.02 -49.08
C TRP A 197 -33.99 5.26 -48.29
N GLU A 198 -34.44 6.32 -48.97
CA GLU A 198 -34.90 7.54 -48.30
C GLU A 198 -36.14 7.28 -47.43
N LYS A 199 -37.11 6.51 -47.95
CA LYS A 199 -38.29 6.10 -47.17
C LYS A 199 -37.91 5.23 -45.98
N ALA A 200 -36.93 4.35 -46.14
CA ALA A 200 -36.41 3.52 -45.05
C ALA A 200 -35.77 4.40 -43.97
N ALA A 201 -34.91 5.34 -44.36
CA ALA A 201 -34.27 6.27 -43.44
C ALA A 201 -35.31 7.04 -42.62
N GLU A 202 -36.26 7.72 -43.26
CA GLU A 202 -37.29 8.52 -42.58
C GLU A 202 -38.17 7.69 -41.63
N GLN A 203 -38.63 6.52 -42.06
CA GLN A 203 -39.52 5.69 -41.25
C GLN A 203 -38.79 5.00 -40.09
N ILE A 204 -37.55 4.58 -40.31
CA ILE A 204 -36.82 3.75 -39.35
C ILE A 204 -36.06 4.61 -38.33
N SER A 205 -35.45 5.73 -38.75
CA SER A 205 -34.70 6.59 -37.84
C SER A 205 -35.59 7.35 -36.85
N GLU A 206 -36.82 7.70 -37.24
CA GLU A 206 -37.71 8.52 -36.39
C GLU A 206 -38.75 7.71 -35.61
N LYS A 207 -39.23 6.57 -36.14
CA LYS A 207 -40.45 5.90 -35.61
C LYS A 207 -40.20 4.52 -35.01
N VAL A 208 -39.03 3.93 -35.21
CA VAL A 208 -38.77 2.54 -34.81
C VAL A 208 -37.63 2.50 -33.79
N THR A 209 -38.00 2.29 -32.53
CA THR A 209 -37.05 1.91 -31.49
C THR A 209 -36.82 0.40 -31.56
N TYR A 210 -35.57 -0.01 -31.71
CA TYR A 210 -35.18 -1.41 -31.68
C TYR A 210 -34.84 -1.81 -30.26
N ILE A 211 -35.04 -3.09 -29.91
CA ILE A 211 -34.61 -3.65 -28.64
C ILE A 211 -33.44 -4.57 -28.95
N ASP A 212 -32.31 -4.32 -28.32
CA ASP A 212 -31.12 -5.15 -28.50
C ASP A 212 -31.21 -6.46 -27.68
N ALA A 213 -30.18 -7.31 -27.77
CA ALA A 213 -30.12 -8.56 -26.99
C ALA A 213 -30.20 -8.36 -25.46
N THR A 214 -29.94 -7.14 -24.97
CA THR A 214 -29.90 -6.80 -23.54
C THR A 214 -31.19 -6.13 -23.03
N GLY A 215 -32.17 -5.92 -23.90
CA GLY A 215 -33.45 -5.28 -23.55
C GLY A 215 -33.42 -3.75 -23.62
N ASN A 216 -32.35 -3.14 -24.14
CA ASN A 216 -32.19 -1.70 -24.22
C ASN A 216 -32.78 -1.13 -25.52
N PRO A 217 -33.49 0.03 -25.45
CA PRO A 217 -33.98 0.73 -26.62
C PRO A 217 -32.81 1.36 -27.38
N THR A 218 -32.68 1.04 -28.67
CA THR A 218 -31.61 1.49 -29.56
C THR A 218 -32.19 2.11 -30.83
N THR A 219 -31.41 3.00 -31.44
CA THR A 219 -31.77 3.69 -32.68
C THR A 219 -30.75 3.36 -33.78
N VAL A 220 -31.18 3.45 -35.04
CA VAL A 220 -30.34 3.18 -36.21
C VAL A 220 -30.23 4.45 -37.03
N LYS A 221 -29.01 4.93 -37.25
CA LYS A 221 -28.76 6.05 -38.17
C LYS A 221 -28.58 5.52 -39.58
N PHE A 222 -29.21 6.18 -40.56
CA PHE A 222 -29.05 5.85 -41.98
C PHE A 222 -28.11 6.86 -42.65
N LEU A 223 -27.13 6.34 -43.40
CA LEU A 223 -26.13 7.13 -44.13
C LEU A 223 -26.05 6.69 -45.60
N LYS A 224 -25.70 7.63 -46.48
CA LYS A 224 -25.34 7.32 -47.87
C LYS A 224 -23.97 7.89 -48.20
N MET A 225 -23.19 7.17 -49.00
CA MET A 225 -21.85 7.59 -49.40
C MET A 225 -21.64 7.41 -50.89
N ASN A 226 -21.25 8.49 -51.57
CA ASN A 226 -20.92 8.46 -52.99
C ASN A 226 -19.48 8.00 -53.17
N CYS A 227 -19.27 6.79 -53.68
CA CYS A 227 -17.94 6.24 -53.89
C CYS A 227 -17.22 6.81 -55.12
N VAL A 228 -17.87 7.67 -55.90
CA VAL A 228 -17.21 8.46 -56.95
C VAL A 228 -16.47 9.65 -56.33
N GLU A 229 -17.08 10.30 -55.35
CA GLU A 229 -16.49 11.41 -54.59
C GLU A 229 -15.50 10.90 -53.53
N PHE A 230 -15.89 9.89 -52.76
CA PHE A 230 -15.09 9.28 -51.67
C PHE A 230 -14.44 7.96 -52.11
N SER A 231 -13.69 8.02 -53.21
CA SER A 231 -13.11 6.83 -53.84
C SER A 231 -12.11 6.10 -52.93
N LYS A 232 -11.33 6.83 -52.14
CA LYS A 232 -10.33 6.27 -51.23
C LYS A 232 -10.99 5.51 -50.08
N GLU A 233 -11.96 6.12 -49.41
CA GLU A 233 -12.69 5.53 -48.29
C GLU A 233 -13.45 4.27 -48.75
N CYS A 234 -14.09 4.31 -49.91
CA CYS A 234 -14.76 3.12 -50.45
C CYS A 234 -13.79 1.99 -50.83
N GLN A 235 -12.58 2.31 -51.29
CA GLN A 235 -11.52 1.32 -51.53
C GLN A 235 -11.00 0.72 -50.22
N ASP A 236 -10.75 1.56 -49.21
CA ASP A 236 -10.30 1.13 -47.88
C ASP A 236 -11.35 0.23 -47.19
N GLN A 237 -12.64 0.52 -47.41
CA GLN A 237 -13.75 -0.34 -46.98
C GLN A 237 -13.96 -1.58 -47.87
N GLY A 238 -13.20 -1.74 -48.96
CA GLY A 238 -13.30 -2.90 -49.85
C GLY A 238 -14.64 -2.98 -50.60
N ILE A 239 -15.20 -1.86 -51.04
CA ILE A 239 -16.45 -1.80 -51.79
C ILE A 239 -16.17 -2.08 -53.27
N ALA A 240 -16.58 -3.26 -53.75
CA ALA A 240 -16.34 -3.70 -55.13
C ALA A 240 -17.53 -3.48 -56.09
N ALA A 241 -18.74 -3.25 -55.57
CA ALA A 241 -19.95 -3.13 -56.38
C ALA A 241 -20.98 -2.19 -55.75
N PHE A 242 -21.88 -1.63 -56.56
CA PHE A 242 -22.89 -0.68 -56.11
C PHE A 242 -24.33 -1.14 -56.46
N PRO A 243 -25.34 -0.89 -55.61
CA PRO A 243 -25.20 -0.39 -54.24
C PRO A 243 -24.78 -1.50 -53.27
N THR A 244 -23.89 -1.19 -52.33
CA THR A 244 -23.50 -2.08 -51.22
C THR A 244 -24.04 -1.51 -49.92
N LEU A 245 -24.72 -2.34 -49.14
CA LEU A 245 -25.36 -1.95 -47.87
C LEU A 245 -24.66 -2.65 -46.71
N ARG A 246 -24.21 -1.87 -45.73
CA ARG A 246 -23.50 -2.39 -44.54
C ARG A 246 -24.00 -1.72 -43.28
N LEU A 247 -24.32 -2.53 -42.27
CA LEU A 247 -24.59 -2.05 -40.93
C LEU A 247 -23.29 -2.08 -40.14
N TYR A 248 -22.85 -0.92 -39.68
CA TYR A 248 -21.73 -0.77 -38.78
C TYR A 248 -22.24 -0.70 -37.35
N LYS A 249 -21.56 -1.43 -36.47
CA LYS A 249 -21.75 -1.36 -35.03
C LYS A 249 -20.68 -0.46 -34.42
N LYS A 250 -20.96 0.10 -33.26
CA LYS A 250 -20.05 1.00 -32.54
C LYS A 250 -18.70 0.35 -32.16
N ASP A 251 -18.61 -0.97 -32.10
CA ASP A 251 -17.38 -1.74 -31.83
C ASP A 251 -16.46 -1.86 -33.06
N GLY A 252 -16.87 -1.30 -34.21
CA GLY A 252 -16.15 -1.38 -35.48
C GLY A 252 -16.45 -2.64 -36.30
N THR A 253 -17.27 -3.56 -35.79
CA THR A 253 -17.74 -4.71 -36.57
C THR A 253 -18.80 -4.27 -37.58
N LEU A 254 -18.93 -5.05 -38.66
CA LEU A 254 -19.89 -4.77 -39.72
C LEU A 254 -20.64 -6.02 -40.15
N GLU A 255 -21.88 -5.83 -40.57
CA GLU A 255 -22.70 -6.86 -41.20
C GLU A 255 -23.17 -6.39 -42.58
N MET A 256 -22.94 -7.22 -43.60
CA MET A 256 -23.35 -6.93 -44.96
C MET A 256 -24.81 -7.36 -45.19
N PHE A 257 -25.61 -6.46 -45.74
CA PHE A 257 -26.97 -6.77 -46.16
C PHE A 257 -26.96 -7.42 -47.55
N LYS A 258 -27.43 -8.68 -47.63
CA LYS A 258 -27.43 -9.50 -48.85
C LYS A 258 -28.83 -9.78 -49.40
N ALA A 259 -29.89 -9.36 -48.71
CA ALA A 259 -31.26 -9.67 -49.08
C ALA A 259 -31.80 -8.74 -50.18
N LYS A 260 -33.08 -8.94 -50.57
CA LYS A 260 -33.76 -8.07 -51.54
C LYS A 260 -33.89 -6.66 -50.97
N ARG A 261 -33.62 -5.65 -51.80
CA ARG A 261 -33.57 -4.24 -51.41
C ARG A 261 -34.97 -3.60 -51.35
N ASN A 262 -35.86 -4.14 -50.51
CA ASN A 262 -37.20 -3.62 -50.25
C ASN A 262 -37.38 -3.27 -48.75
N MET A 263 -38.39 -2.45 -48.42
CA MET A 263 -38.62 -1.98 -47.05
C MET A 263 -38.73 -3.10 -46.02
N GLU A 264 -39.49 -4.15 -46.35
CA GLU A 264 -39.76 -5.27 -45.45
C GLU A 264 -38.48 -6.02 -45.06
N GLN A 265 -37.61 -6.29 -46.02
CA GLN A 265 -36.35 -7.00 -45.76
C GLN A 265 -35.33 -6.11 -45.04
N LEU A 266 -35.31 -4.80 -45.30
CA LEU A 266 -34.46 -3.87 -44.57
C LEU A 266 -34.83 -3.83 -43.08
N VAL A 267 -36.13 -3.69 -42.78
CA VAL A 267 -36.63 -3.71 -41.39
C VAL A 267 -36.35 -5.05 -40.73
N GLN A 268 -36.61 -6.16 -41.43
CA GLN A 268 -36.38 -7.50 -40.88
C GLN A 268 -34.90 -7.73 -40.56
N PHE A 269 -34.00 -7.34 -41.47
CA PHE A 269 -32.56 -7.43 -41.25
C PHE A 269 -32.14 -6.63 -40.02
N LEU A 270 -32.55 -5.36 -39.90
CA LEU A 270 -32.22 -4.54 -38.74
C LEU A 270 -32.76 -5.16 -37.45
N ARG A 271 -34.03 -5.64 -37.44
CA ARG A 271 -34.59 -6.32 -36.27
C ARG A 271 -33.79 -7.53 -35.85
N THR A 272 -33.47 -8.42 -36.80
CA THR A 272 -32.74 -9.66 -36.51
C THR A 272 -31.29 -9.41 -36.10
N THR A 273 -30.59 -8.50 -36.79
CA THR A 273 -29.21 -8.17 -36.46
C THR A 273 -29.13 -7.45 -35.11
N ILE A 274 -30.00 -6.46 -34.86
CA ILE A 274 -29.98 -5.70 -33.60
C ILE A 274 -30.40 -6.57 -32.42
N SER A 275 -31.41 -7.43 -32.57
CA SER A 275 -31.84 -8.36 -31.51
C SER A 275 -30.78 -9.39 -31.15
N ASN A 276 -29.90 -9.73 -32.09
CA ASN A 276 -28.81 -10.69 -31.90
C ASN A 276 -27.49 -10.03 -31.52
N SER A 277 -27.39 -8.70 -31.65
CA SER A 277 -26.23 -7.94 -31.25
C SER A 277 -26.45 -7.33 -29.87
N HIS A 278 -25.43 -7.39 -29.03
CA HIS A 278 -25.36 -6.52 -27.87
C HIS A 278 -25.16 -5.10 -28.37
N SER A 279 -26.07 -4.16 -28.06
CA SER A 279 -25.65 -2.76 -28.07
C SER A 279 -24.52 -2.67 -27.04
N ILE A 280 -23.47 -1.89 -27.31
CA ILE A 280 -22.44 -1.68 -26.30
C ILE A 280 -23.14 -1.03 -25.11
N VAL A 281 -23.48 -1.87 -24.13
CA VAL A 281 -23.99 -1.46 -22.84
C VAL A 281 -23.01 -0.40 -22.36
N LYS A 282 -23.52 0.81 -22.10
CA LYS A 282 -22.78 1.89 -21.42
C LYS A 282 -21.78 1.25 -20.48
N ARG A 283 -20.47 1.51 -20.60
CA ARG A 283 -19.53 0.99 -19.62
C ARG A 283 -20.03 1.53 -18.30
N HIS A 284 -20.62 0.65 -17.50
CA HIS A 284 -20.92 0.96 -16.14
C HIS A 284 -19.54 1.16 -15.53
N HIS A 285 -19.12 2.41 -15.42
CA HIS A 285 -18.12 2.79 -14.44
C HIS A 285 -18.83 2.55 -13.11
N SER A 286 -18.89 1.28 -12.70
CA SER A 286 -19.54 0.89 -11.49
C SER A 286 -18.61 1.34 -10.39
N GLN A 287 -19.04 2.36 -9.64
CA GLN A 287 -18.66 2.44 -8.24
C GLN A 287 -19.00 1.06 -7.65
N PHE A 288 -17.98 0.21 -7.52
CA PHE A 288 -18.19 -1.15 -7.08
C PHE A 288 -18.65 -1.09 -5.63
N LYS A 289 -19.86 -1.57 -5.38
CA LYS A 289 -20.43 -1.64 -4.01
C LYS A 289 -19.76 -2.72 -3.17
N GLU A 290 -18.97 -3.55 -3.81
CA GLU A 290 -18.20 -4.63 -3.21
C GLU A 290 -16.70 -4.37 -3.37
N GLY A 291 -15.97 -4.71 -2.31
CA GLY A 291 -14.53 -4.76 -2.28
C GLY A 291 -14.02 -6.20 -2.34
N CYS A 292 -12.71 -6.36 -2.28
CA CYS A 292 -12.06 -7.66 -2.29
C CYS A 292 -10.89 -7.70 -1.32
N ARG A 293 -10.91 -8.67 -0.41
CA ARG A 293 -9.79 -8.98 0.46
C ARG A 293 -8.91 -10.03 -0.19
N VAL A 294 -7.64 -9.72 -0.37
CA VAL A 294 -6.60 -10.63 -0.84
C VAL A 294 -5.67 -10.94 0.31
N SER A 295 -5.61 -12.20 0.72
CA SER A 295 -4.75 -12.62 1.83
C SER A 295 -3.98 -13.88 1.49
N GLY A 296 -2.71 -13.93 1.90
CA GLY A 296 -1.84 -15.06 1.58
C GLY A 296 -0.37 -14.78 1.81
N HIS A 297 0.45 -15.55 1.10
CA HIS A 297 1.90 -15.40 1.09
C HIS A 297 2.44 -15.51 -0.34
N LEU A 298 3.52 -14.80 -0.66
CA LEU A 298 4.25 -14.92 -1.92
C LEU A 298 5.66 -15.40 -1.62
N GLU A 299 6.11 -16.40 -2.36
CA GLU A 299 7.52 -16.83 -2.36
C GLU A 299 8.29 -15.98 -3.36
N VAL A 300 9.31 -15.26 -2.87
CA VAL A 300 10.12 -14.37 -3.71
C VAL A 300 11.60 -14.57 -3.42
N ALA A 301 12.42 -14.42 -4.45
CA ALA A 301 13.86 -14.35 -4.25
C ALA A 301 14.21 -13.10 -3.45
N ARG A 302 15.29 -13.18 -2.66
CA ARG A 302 15.90 -12.05 -1.94
C ARG A 302 16.60 -11.06 -2.88
N THR A 303 15.83 -10.47 -3.79
CA THR A 303 16.27 -9.48 -4.78
C THR A 303 15.24 -8.38 -4.89
N PRO A 304 15.62 -7.18 -5.37
CA PRO A 304 14.67 -6.11 -5.59
C PRO A 304 13.58 -6.56 -6.57
N GLY A 305 12.34 -6.29 -6.22
CA GLY A 305 11.18 -6.74 -6.99
C GLY A 305 9.94 -5.94 -6.66
N HIS A 306 8.84 -6.26 -7.33
CA HIS A 306 7.55 -5.71 -6.95
C HIS A 306 6.43 -6.69 -7.25
N PHE A 307 5.39 -6.63 -6.45
CA PHE A 307 4.11 -7.24 -6.81
C PHE A 307 3.06 -6.15 -6.86
N HIS A 308 2.01 -6.38 -7.63
CA HIS A 308 0.96 -5.41 -7.76
C HIS A 308 -0.40 -6.07 -7.99
N LEU A 309 -1.43 -5.36 -7.54
CA LEU A 309 -2.82 -5.71 -7.73
C LEU A 309 -3.37 -4.85 -8.87
N GLN A 310 -3.89 -5.50 -9.90
CA GLN A 310 -4.38 -4.86 -11.11
C GLN A 310 -5.76 -5.41 -11.49
N VAL A 311 -6.56 -4.56 -12.11
CA VAL A 311 -7.85 -4.94 -12.69
C VAL A 311 -7.66 -5.59 -14.05
N GLU A 312 -8.32 -6.71 -14.27
CA GLU A 312 -8.40 -7.39 -15.55
C GLU A 312 -9.85 -7.61 -15.98
N SER A 313 -10.11 -7.40 -17.27
CA SER A 313 -11.38 -7.70 -17.90
C SER A 313 -11.57 -9.22 -17.96
N LYS A 314 -12.76 -9.72 -17.59
CA LYS A 314 -13.05 -11.16 -17.63
C LYS A 314 -14.32 -11.43 -18.42
N GLY A 315 -14.21 -12.20 -19.50
CA GLY A 315 -15.34 -12.55 -20.36
C GLY A 315 -15.89 -11.34 -21.11
N ASP A 316 -17.23 -11.21 -21.14
CA ASP A 316 -17.94 -10.18 -21.89
C ASP A 316 -18.08 -8.85 -21.12
N GLU A 317 -17.72 -8.82 -19.82
CA GLU A 317 -17.72 -7.59 -19.02
C GLU A 317 -16.42 -6.81 -19.24
N THR A 318 -16.50 -5.78 -20.07
CA THR A 318 -15.39 -4.85 -20.34
C THR A 318 -15.32 -3.76 -19.28
N ILE A 319 -14.29 -3.79 -18.44
CA ILE A 319 -14.02 -2.74 -17.45
C ILE A 319 -13.04 -1.73 -18.03
N ASN A 320 -13.33 -0.44 -17.86
CA ASN A 320 -12.37 0.61 -18.15
C ASN A 320 -11.28 0.63 -17.08
N ALA A 321 -10.24 -0.16 -17.31
CA ALA A 321 -9.12 -0.32 -16.39
C ALA A 321 -8.45 1.02 -16.06
N ALA A 322 -8.46 2.01 -16.96
CA ALA A 322 -7.83 3.32 -16.74
C ALA A 322 -8.52 4.19 -15.67
N LEU A 323 -9.79 3.93 -15.36
CA LEU A 323 -10.61 4.68 -14.41
C LEU A 323 -10.92 3.89 -13.12
N THR A 324 -10.27 2.75 -12.90
CA THR A 324 -10.52 1.93 -11.71
C THR A 324 -9.90 2.54 -10.47
N ASN A 325 -10.70 2.64 -9.41
CA ASN A 325 -10.22 3.08 -8.10
C ASN A 325 -9.46 1.93 -7.41
N VAL A 326 -8.16 2.14 -7.16
CA VAL A 326 -7.26 1.17 -6.51
C VAL A 326 -7.04 1.49 -5.02
N SER A 327 -8.01 2.17 -4.40
CA SER A 327 -8.05 2.42 -2.96
C SER A 327 -8.03 1.11 -2.18
N HIS A 328 -7.15 1.02 -1.20
CA HIS A 328 -6.94 -0.21 -0.46
C HIS A 328 -6.47 0.04 0.97
N ARG A 329 -6.69 -0.96 1.81
CA ARG A 329 -6.27 -0.99 3.20
C ARG A 329 -5.37 -2.20 3.44
N VAL A 330 -4.25 -1.99 4.10
CA VAL A 330 -3.33 -3.05 4.45
C VAL A 330 -3.61 -3.46 5.89
N ASP A 331 -4.23 -4.63 6.09
CA ASP A 331 -4.52 -5.15 7.43
C ASP A 331 -3.27 -5.78 8.05
N GLN A 332 -2.53 -6.57 7.26
CA GLN A 332 -1.25 -7.16 7.65
C GLN A 332 -0.27 -7.18 6.48
N PHE A 333 1.00 -6.90 6.77
CA PHE A 333 2.08 -7.00 5.80
C PHE A 333 3.41 -7.22 6.52
N PHE A 334 4.13 -8.28 6.20
CA PHE A 334 5.46 -8.57 6.75
C PHE A 334 6.25 -9.57 5.89
N PHE A 335 7.55 -9.67 6.14
CA PHE A 335 8.43 -10.65 5.52
C PHE A 335 8.87 -11.69 6.56
N SER A 336 9.06 -12.94 6.14
CA SER A 336 9.60 -14.00 6.97
C SER A 336 10.32 -15.07 6.16
N ASP A 337 11.11 -15.89 6.84
CA ASP A 337 11.72 -17.06 6.24
C ASP A 337 10.73 -18.22 6.10
N PRO A 338 11.01 -19.20 5.22
CA PRO A 338 10.31 -20.47 5.18
C PRO A 338 10.26 -21.18 6.53
N GLY A 339 9.05 -21.48 7.00
CA GLY A 339 8.83 -22.21 8.27
C GLY A 339 8.86 -21.35 9.55
N GLU A 340 9.21 -20.06 9.47
CA GLU A 340 9.21 -19.14 10.63
C GLU A 340 7.80 -18.56 10.88
N GLN A 341 6.85 -19.44 11.21
CA GLN A 341 5.42 -19.14 11.31
C GLN A 341 5.02 -18.39 12.60
N TRP A 342 5.98 -18.06 13.48
CA TRP A 342 5.71 -17.38 14.75
C TRP A 342 5.23 -15.93 14.59
N LEU A 343 5.50 -15.29 13.45
CA LEU A 343 4.94 -13.98 13.10
C LEU A 343 3.49 -14.09 12.56
N TYR A 344 3.14 -15.25 12.01
CA TYR A 344 1.84 -15.51 11.37
C TYR A 344 0.70 -15.64 12.39
N LEU A 345 1.03 -15.81 13.67
CA LEU A 345 0.06 -16.03 14.72
C LEU A 345 -0.25 -14.74 15.46
N GLU A 346 -1.52 -14.36 15.28
CA GLU A 346 -2.33 -13.46 16.09
C GLU A 346 -2.21 -11.96 15.73
N GLY A 347 -3.34 -11.37 15.31
CA GLY A 347 -3.52 -9.92 15.14
C GLY A 347 -3.21 -9.11 16.41
N ALA A 348 -3.71 -7.88 16.52
CA ALA A 348 -3.30 -6.91 17.57
C ALA A 348 -3.24 -7.47 19.02
N LYS A 349 -4.09 -8.45 19.37
CA LYS A 349 -4.12 -9.09 20.70
C LYS A 349 -2.97 -10.06 20.97
N GLY A 350 -2.49 -10.77 19.96
CA GLY A 350 -1.40 -11.70 20.18
C GLY A 350 -0.01 -11.15 19.95
N ARG A 351 0.10 -10.03 19.22
CA ARG A 351 1.30 -9.16 19.25
C ARG A 351 1.78 -8.93 20.68
N ARG A 352 0.87 -8.57 21.60
CA ARG A 352 1.19 -8.34 23.03
C ARG A 352 1.58 -9.62 23.78
N ARG A 353 0.99 -10.75 23.44
CA ARG A 353 1.30 -12.05 24.06
C ARG A 353 2.68 -12.54 23.62
N LEU A 354 2.96 -12.41 22.33
CA LEU A 354 4.18 -12.81 21.68
C LEU A 354 5.37 -11.91 22.07
N GLN A 355 5.13 -10.60 22.19
CA GLN A 355 6.06 -9.62 22.74
C GLN A 355 6.53 -10.02 24.16
N ARG A 356 5.59 -10.39 25.04
CA ARG A 356 5.93 -10.86 26.40
C ARG A 356 6.65 -12.20 26.40
N LYS A 357 6.33 -13.08 25.46
CA LYS A 357 6.93 -14.43 25.35
C LYS A 357 8.37 -14.38 24.86
N PHE A 358 8.69 -13.52 23.88
CA PHE A 358 10.03 -13.42 23.30
C PHE A 358 10.86 -12.23 23.84
N GLY A 359 10.28 -11.40 24.70
CA GLY A 359 10.96 -10.25 25.30
C GLY A 359 11.29 -9.12 24.31
N ILE A 360 10.72 -9.15 23.10
CA ILE A 360 11.02 -8.19 22.03
C ILE A 360 10.44 -6.81 22.39
N PRO A 361 11.21 -5.70 22.27
CA PRO A 361 10.67 -4.36 22.49
C PRO A 361 9.52 -3.99 21.54
N GLN A 362 8.61 -3.11 21.97
CA GLN A 362 7.45 -2.69 21.14
C GLN A 362 7.87 -2.04 19.83
N TRP A 363 8.84 -1.12 19.89
CA TRP A 363 9.34 -0.37 18.73
C TRP A 363 9.92 -1.28 17.64
N VAL A 364 10.50 -2.40 18.04
CA VAL A 364 10.97 -3.43 17.11
C VAL A 364 9.78 -4.02 16.38
N PHE A 365 8.75 -4.44 17.11
CA PHE A 365 7.59 -5.07 16.50
C PHE A 365 6.89 -4.11 15.52
N ASP A 366 6.80 -2.84 15.88
CA ASP A 366 6.23 -1.80 15.01
C ASP A 366 7.05 -1.64 13.72
N SER A 367 8.38 -1.79 13.79
CA SER A 367 9.27 -1.77 12.60
C SER A 367 9.15 -3.02 11.69
N LEU A 368 8.65 -4.14 12.21
CA LEU A 368 8.39 -5.36 11.42
C LEU A 368 7.08 -5.29 10.63
N THR A 369 6.12 -4.48 11.10
CA THR A 369 4.79 -4.35 10.48
C THR A 369 4.31 -2.90 10.38
N PRO A 370 5.07 -1.97 9.78
CA PRO A 370 4.73 -0.55 9.73
C PRO A 370 3.43 -0.28 8.96
N LEU A 371 3.12 -1.10 7.95
CA LEU A 371 1.92 -0.95 7.10
C LEU A 371 0.62 -1.43 7.75
N ALA A 372 0.69 -2.12 8.88
CA ALA A 372 -0.49 -2.78 9.46
C ALA A 372 -1.53 -1.76 9.93
N GLY A 373 -2.74 -1.85 9.36
CA GLY A 373 -3.88 -0.99 9.64
C GLY A 373 -3.93 0.32 8.84
N MET A 374 -2.98 0.56 7.94
CA MET A 374 -2.96 1.77 7.10
C MET A 374 -3.96 1.66 5.94
N THR A 375 -4.62 2.78 5.62
CA THR A 375 -5.54 2.90 4.49
C THR A 375 -4.99 3.91 3.49
N PHE A 376 -4.92 3.53 2.23
CA PHE A 376 -4.48 4.35 1.12
C PHE A 376 -5.69 4.58 0.22
N ALA A 377 -6.33 5.73 0.41
CA ALA A 377 -7.44 6.17 -0.42
C ALA A 377 -6.91 6.98 -1.60
N VAL A 378 -7.51 6.75 -2.76
CA VAL A 378 -7.28 7.53 -3.97
C VAL A 378 -8.43 8.53 -4.08
N GLU A 379 -8.08 9.81 -4.17
CA GLU A 379 -9.06 10.91 -4.24
C GLU A 379 -9.56 11.15 -5.67
N HIS A 380 -8.67 11.02 -6.67
CA HIS A 380 -9.00 11.33 -8.08
C HIS A 380 -8.79 10.14 -9.01
N PHE A 381 -9.50 10.13 -10.13
CA PHE A 381 -9.23 9.17 -11.21
C PHE A 381 -7.83 9.33 -11.78
N HIS A 382 -7.30 8.24 -12.36
CA HIS A 382 -5.95 8.19 -12.91
C HIS A 382 -4.85 8.40 -11.86
N GLU A 383 -5.13 8.06 -10.62
CA GLU A 383 -4.13 8.04 -9.56
C GLU A 383 -3.98 6.62 -9.03
N ALA A 384 -2.74 6.20 -8.79
CA ALA A 384 -2.45 4.90 -8.20
C ALA A 384 -1.40 5.02 -7.09
N PRO A 385 -1.67 4.46 -5.89
CA PRO A 385 -0.71 4.42 -4.80
C PRO A 385 0.41 3.43 -5.13
N GLN A 386 1.64 3.89 -4.93
CA GLN A 386 2.86 3.10 -5.05
C GLN A 386 3.56 3.08 -3.70
N HIS A 387 3.88 1.89 -3.23
CA HIS A 387 4.58 1.66 -1.98
C HIS A 387 6.00 1.19 -2.25
N TYR A 388 6.96 1.85 -1.64
CA TYR A 388 8.37 1.52 -1.67
C TYR A 388 8.79 1.04 -0.28
N LEU A 389 9.28 -0.19 -0.21
CA LEU A 389 9.62 -0.89 1.01
C LEU A 389 11.12 -1.17 0.99
N LYS A 390 11.87 -0.55 1.90
CA LYS A 390 13.28 -0.92 2.10
C LYS A 390 13.38 -1.89 3.26
N VAL A 391 13.76 -3.12 2.94
CA VAL A 391 13.77 -4.26 3.87
C VAL A 391 15.18 -4.48 4.40
N VAL A 392 15.27 -4.63 5.72
CA VAL A 392 16.52 -4.83 6.47
C VAL A 392 16.36 -6.09 7.30
N THR A 393 17.36 -6.97 7.23
CA THR A 393 17.38 -8.17 8.07
C THR A 393 17.59 -7.78 9.51
N THR A 394 16.72 -8.28 10.39
CA THR A 394 16.76 -7.96 11.80
C THR A 394 16.88 -9.24 12.61
N LYS A 395 17.99 -9.39 13.33
CA LYS A 395 18.32 -10.58 14.12
C LYS A 395 18.06 -10.32 15.61
N PHE A 396 17.39 -11.27 16.26
CA PHE A 396 17.02 -11.24 17.68
C PHE A 396 17.50 -12.52 18.35
N SER A 397 18.60 -12.44 19.11
CA SER A 397 19.24 -13.65 19.67
C SER A 397 19.52 -14.66 18.54
N ASP A 398 18.71 -15.73 18.44
CA ASP A 398 18.82 -16.78 17.41
C ASP A 398 17.71 -16.72 16.34
N LYS A 399 16.79 -15.75 16.44
CA LYS A 399 15.67 -15.59 15.51
C LYS A 399 15.96 -14.53 14.46
N ARG A 400 15.46 -14.76 13.25
CA ARG A 400 15.52 -13.81 12.14
C ARG A 400 14.14 -13.25 11.86
N ALA A 401 14.09 -11.96 11.59
CA ALA A 401 12.92 -11.24 11.13
C ALA A 401 13.38 -10.14 10.17
N TYR A 402 12.42 -9.40 9.63
CA TYR A 402 12.68 -8.40 8.60
C TYR A 402 11.96 -7.12 8.95
N ALA A 403 12.71 -6.13 9.40
CA ALA A 403 12.17 -4.78 9.56
C ALA A 403 12.18 -4.09 8.21
N PHE A 404 11.24 -3.17 7.98
CA PHE A 404 11.26 -2.38 6.76
C PHE A 404 10.77 -0.97 6.98
N THR A 405 11.28 -0.04 6.19
CA THR A 405 10.75 1.32 6.11
C THR A 405 9.82 1.41 4.92
N HIS A 406 8.68 2.10 5.09
CA HIS A 406 7.69 2.32 4.05
C HIS A 406 7.71 3.78 3.60
N THR A 407 7.61 3.98 2.29
CA THR A 407 7.38 5.29 1.68
C THR A 407 6.32 5.13 0.60
N ASP A 408 5.27 5.92 0.66
CA ASP A 408 4.22 5.95 -0.35
C ASP A 408 4.39 7.14 -1.31
N ARG A 409 3.95 6.93 -2.55
CA ARG A 409 3.81 7.97 -3.58
C ARG A 409 2.55 7.69 -4.36
N VAL A 410 1.81 8.74 -4.69
CA VAL A 410 0.68 8.63 -5.63
C VAL A 410 1.18 8.97 -7.03
N ARG A 411 1.12 8.01 -7.94
CA ARG A 411 1.41 8.24 -9.36
C ARG A 411 0.16 8.79 -10.03
N LYS A 412 0.29 9.94 -10.67
CA LYS A 412 -0.76 10.53 -11.53
C LYS A 412 -0.51 10.14 -12.99
N PHE A 413 -1.47 9.49 -13.64
CA PHE A 413 -1.40 9.16 -15.05
C PHE A 413 -1.96 10.31 -15.89
N ARG A 414 -1.24 10.68 -16.94
CA ARG A 414 -1.65 11.80 -17.80
C ARG A 414 -2.59 11.31 -18.91
N LYS A 415 -3.84 11.79 -18.91
CA LYS A 415 -4.92 11.42 -19.84
C LYS A 415 -4.51 11.35 -21.32
N THR A 416 -3.60 12.23 -21.78
CA THR A 416 -3.21 12.35 -23.19
C THR A 416 -2.03 11.48 -23.64
N VAL A 417 -1.23 10.93 -22.71
CA VAL A 417 0.04 10.25 -23.05
C VAL A 417 0.02 8.76 -22.73
N GLU A 418 -0.74 8.33 -21.72
CA GLU A 418 -0.67 6.97 -21.16
C GLU A 418 -2.01 6.23 -21.28
N LYS A 419 -2.62 6.25 -22.48
CA LYS A 419 -3.98 5.69 -22.74
C LYS A 419 -4.13 4.18 -22.45
N ASN A 420 -3.01 3.45 -22.45
CA ASN A 420 -2.98 1.99 -22.23
C ASN A 420 -2.47 1.60 -20.84
N MET A 421 -2.13 2.56 -19.96
CA MET A 421 -1.67 2.23 -18.63
C MET A 421 -2.84 2.03 -17.67
N VAL A 422 -2.79 0.92 -16.94
CA VAL A 422 -3.80 0.57 -15.95
C VAL A 422 -3.29 0.97 -14.56
N PRO A 423 -4.05 1.77 -13.78
CA PRO A 423 -3.77 2.01 -12.37
C PRO A 423 -3.67 0.67 -11.61
N GLN A 424 -2.63 0.56 -10.78
CA GLN A 424 -2.32 -0.65 -10.02
C GLN A 424 -1.84 -0.28 -8.62
N ALA A 425 -2.30 -1.01 -7.60
CA ALA A 425 -1.74 -0.90 -6.26
C ALA A 425 -0.40 -1.66 -6.23
N ARG A 426 0.71 -0.92 -6.24
CA ARG A 426 2.06 -1.49 -6.44
C ARG A 426 2.87 -1.49 -5.16
N PHE A 427 3.45 -2.64 -4.81
CA PHE A 427 4.33 -2.83 -3.66
C PHE A 427 5.71 -3.22 -4.17
N THR A 428 6.63 -2.26 -4.15
CA THR A 428 8.02 -2.43 -4.55
C THR A 428 8.87 -2.64 -3.31
N TYR A 429 9.65 -3.72 -3.28
CA TYR A 429 10.51 -4.05 -2.16
C TYR A 429 11.97 -4.16 -2.61
N ASP A 430 12.87 -3.72 -1.73
CA ASP A 430 14.32 -3.67 -1.96
C ASP A 430 15.05 -4.11 -0.69
N PHE A 431 15.89 -5.14 -0.79
CA PHE A 431 16.63 -5.69 0.34
C PHE A 431 17.98 -5.00 0.49
N THR A 432 18.24 -4.44 1.67
CA THR A 432 19.55 -3.81 1.96
C THR A 432 20.61 -4.88 2.29
N PRO A 433 21.90 -4.63 1.98
CA PRO A 433 23.00 -5.52 2.36
C PRO A 433 23.37 -5.43 3.85
N MET A 434 22.61 -4.67 4.64
CA MET A 434 22.85 -4.45 6.06
C MET A 434 21.87 -5.29 6.88
N SER A 435 22.32 -5.72 8.04
CA SER A 435 21.51 -6.38 9.06
C SER A 435 21.62 -5.64 10.39
N VAL A 436 20.57 -5.69 11.19
CA VAL A 436 20.55 -5.11 12.54
C VAL A 436 20.42 -6.24 13.54
N LEU A 437 21.41 -6.36 14.42
CA LEU A 437 21.41 -7.29 15.53
C LEU A 437 20.94 -6.56 16.79
N HIS A 438 19.79 -6.97 17.32
CA HIS A 438 19.34 -6.53 18.63
C HIS A 438 19.77 -7.52 19.69
N ARG A 439 20.61 -7.06 20.61
CA ARG A 439 21.09 -7.85 21.74
C ARG A 439 20.79 -7.13 23.05
N ALA A 440 20.33 -7.89 24.03
CA ALA A 440 20.27 -7.46 25.42
C ALA A 440 21.72 -7.34 25.93
N SER A 441 22.21 -6.11 26.07
CA SER A 441 23.55 -5.81 26.59
C SER A 441 23.43 -5.62 28.11
N GLY A 442 23.97 -6.58 28.86
CA GLY A 442 24.09 -6.50 30.32
C GLY A 442 25.38 -5.84 30.73
N ARG A 443 25.37 -5.08 31.83
CA ARG A 443 26.61 -4.53 32.41
C ARG A 443 27.50 -5.67 32.88
N ARG A 444 28.82 -5.53 32.70
CA ARG A 444 29.78 -6.49 33.23
C ARG A 444 29.88 -6.30 34.75
N TRP A 445 30.06 -7.39 35.50
CA TRP A 445 30.06 -7.36 36.97
C TRP A 445 31.11 -6.41 37.57
N TYR A 446 32.23 -6.19 36.89
CA TYR A 446 33.28 -5.31 37.35
C TYR A 446 32.93 -3.81 37.22
N ASP A 447 32.05 -3.44 36.28
CA ASP A 447 31.56 -2.05 36.14
C ASP A 447 30.70 -1.66 37.33
N PHE A 448 29.98 -2.62 37.92
CA PHE A 448 29.23 -2.43 39.14
C PHE A 448 30.15 -2.19 40.34
N LEU A 449 31.21 -2.99 40.47
CA LEU A 449 32.16 -2.89 41.57
C LEU A 449 32.87 -1.52 41.57
N THR A 450 33.35 -1.07 40.41
CA THR A 450 34.01 0.24 40.28
C THR A 450 33.08 1.40 40.63
N ARG A 451 31.79 1.30 40.27
CA ARG A 451 30.78 2.31 40.61
C ARG A 451 30.43 2.33 42.09
N ILE A 452 30.34 1.19 42.77
CA ILE A 452 30.17 1.16 44.23
C ILE A 452 31.33 1.86 44.92
N CYS A 453 32.58 1.56 44.51
CA CYS A 453 33.75 2.23 45.08
C CYS A 453 33.69 3.76 44.87
N ALA A 454 33.26 4.21 43.69
CA ALA A 454 33.07 5.62 43.39
C ALA A 454 31.96 6.27 44.24
N ILE A 455 30.83 5.57 44.45
CA ILE A 455 29.72 6.05 45.29
C ILE A 455 30.20 6.19 46.74
N CYS A 456 30.86 5.18 47.30
CA CYS A 456 31.39 5.21 48.67
C CYS A 456 32.42 6.32 48.88
N GLY A 457 33.36 6.47 47.95
CA GLY A 457 34.38 7.52 48.03
C GLY A 457 33.79 8.93 47.84
N GLY A 458 32.90 9.09 46.87
CA GLY A 458 32.24 10.36 46.55
C GLY A 458 31.31 10.84 47.66
N SER A 459 30.49 9.96 48.24
CA SER A 459 29.60 10.32 49.34
C SER A 459 30.39 10.78 50.57
N PHE A 460 31.48 10.09 50.90
CA PHE A 460 32.32 10.46 52.04
C PHE A 460 32.97 11.83 51.84
N ALA A 461 33.53 12.09 50.65
CA ALA A 461 34.13 13.39 50.32
C ALA A 461 33.11 14.54 50.41
N ILE A 462 31.90 14.35 49.88
CA ILE A 462 30.83 15.37 49.90
C ILE A 462 30.38 15.65 51.34
N MET A 463 30.19 14.61 52.17
CA MET A 463 29.78 14.78 53.56
C MET A 463 30.83 15.53 54.39
N GLN A 464 32.13 15.34 54.10
CA GLN A 464 33.19 16.12 54.73
C GLN A 464 33.13 17.61 54.35
N ILE A 465 32.89 17.92 53.07
CA ILE A 465 32.77 19.30 52.59
C ILE A 465 31.56 19.99 53.24
N ILE A 466 30.40 19.31 53.28
CA ILE A 466 29.17 19.85 53.88
C ILE A 466 29.34 20.04 55.39
N GLY A 467 29.92 19.06 56.08
CA GLY A 467 30.23 19.17 57.51
C GLY A 467 31.14 20.36 57.81
N GLY A 468 32.23 20.52 57.04
CA GLY A 468 33.14 21.65 57.18
C GLY A 468 32.47 23.01 56.93
N ALA A 469 31.57 23.09 55.94
CA ALA A 469 30.80 24.30 55.65
C ALA A 469 29.79 24.63 56.77
N ALA A 470 29.10 23.62 57.30
CA ALA A 470 28.16 23.78 58.41
C ALA A 470 28.87 24.26 59.69
N ASP A 471 30.02 23.69 60.02
CA ASP A 471 30.83 24.10 61.17
C ASP A 471 31.42 25.51 61.01
N SER A 472 31.73 25.92 59.78
CA SER A 472 32.17 27.28 59.47
C SER A 472 31.03 28.30 59.61
N LEU A 473 29.82 27.93 59.20
CA LEU A 473 28.62 28.75 59.35
C LEU A 473 28.24 28.90 60.83
N GLU A 474 28.26 27.81 61.60
CA GLU A 474 27.97 27.84 63.04
C GLU A 474 28.96 28.76 63.78
N ARG A 475 30.26 28.67 63.45
CA ARG A 475 31.28 29.57 64.00
C ARG A 475 31.05 31.03 63.61
N SER A 476 30.67 31.29 62.37
CA SER A 476 30.39 32.65 61.87
C SER A 476 29.15 33.26 62.53
N VAL A 477 28.08 32.48 62.72
CA VAL A 477 26.85 32.90 63.41
C VAL A 477 27.12 33.15 64.89
N LYS A 478 27.86 32.26 65.58
CA LYS A 478 28.27 32.49 66.97
C LYS A 478 29.15 33.74 67.11
N HIS A 479 30.03 34.01 66.15
CA HIS A 479 30.86 35.22 66.15
C HIS A 479 30.05 36.50 65.86
N ALA A 480 29.01 36.43 65.02
CA ALA A 480 28.09 37.54 64.78
C ALA A 480 27.18 37.84 65.98
N MET A 481 26.68 36.79 66.65
CA MET A 481 25.87 36.93 67.87
C MET A 481 26.69 37.37 69.09
N GLY A 482 27.96 36.96 69.19
CA GLY A 482 28.87 37.35 70.28
C GLY A 482 29.38 38.80 70.21
N LYS A 483 29.12 39.54 69.12
CA LYS A 483 29.42 40.98 68.99
C LYS A 483 28.23 41.90 69.32
N GLY A 484 27.10 41.33 69.75
CA GLY A 484 25.87 42.06 70.06
C GLY A 484 25.52 42.15 71.56
N SER A 485 26.49 41.94 72.47
CA SER A 485 26.32 42.12 73.92
C SER A 485 27.15 43.28 74.44
#